data_AF-A0A936ZDU3-F1
#
_entry.id   AF-A0A936ZDU3-F1
#
_cell.length_a   1.000
_cell.length_b   1.000
_cell.length_c   1.000
_cell.angle_alpha   90.00
_cell.angle_beta   90.00
_cell.angle_gamma   90.00
#
_symmetry.space_group_name_H-M   'P 1'
#
loop_
_entity.id
_entity.type
_entity.pdbx_description
1 polymer ?
#
loop_
_entity_poly.entity_id
_entity_poly.type
_entity_poly.pdbx_seq_one_letter_code
_entity_poly.pdbx_strand_id
1 'polypeptide(L)'
;MADKHFTDTIEEKLALISPTLKAIEFGGDQPYLRELQTLLRQHLASLVVLFERDPGLDAATADLYAAAAAIVQDTTLASQPLARKRRLLKEAQARFQERIAAARPNGRRACAAWRQSELFLAA
;
A
#
# COMPACT_ATOMS: atom_id res chain seq x y z
N MET A 1 15.19 23.81 1.15
CA MET A 1 15.22 23.20 -0.20
C MET A 1 15.15 21.68 -0.15
N ALA A 2 16.02 20.99 0.60
CA ALA A 2 16.01 19.53 0.65
C ALA A 2 14.78 18.90 1.35
N ASP A 3 14.24 19.53 2.39
CA ASP A 3 13.03 19.02 3.07
C ASP A 3 11.79 19.14 2.18
N LYS A 4 11.74 20.16 1.32
CA LYS A 4 10.66 20.34 0.34
C LYS A 4 10.68 19.22 -0.70
N HIS A 5 11.84 18.94 -1.30
CA HIS A 5 11.98 17.82 -2.23
C HIS A 5 11.62 16.47 -1.61
N PHE A 6 11.90 16.27 -0.31
CA PHE A 6 11.55 15.04 0.38
C PHE A 6 10.04 14.89 0.56
N THR A 7 9.37 15.95 1.00
CA THR A 7 7.91 15.99 1.08
C THR A 7 7.26 15.80 -0.29
N ASP A 8 7.77 16.47 -1.33
CA ASP A 8 7.29 16.32 -2.71
C ASP A 8 7.41 14.85 -3.17
N THR A 9 8.51 14.17 -2.83
CA THR A 9 8.70 12.74 -3.16
C THR A 9 7.66 11.86 -2.45
N ILE A 10 7.35 12.13 -1.18
CA ILE A 10 6.32 11.38 -0.43
C ILE A 10 4.94 11.58 -1.07
N GLU A 11 4.59 12.82 -1.39
CA GLU A 11 3.33 13.17 -2.04
C GLU A 11 3.20 12.50 -3.42
N GLU A 12 4.27 12.50 -4.22
CA GLU A 12 4.32 11.79 -5.50
C GLU A 12 4.06 10.29 -5.34
N LYS A 13 4.70 9.63 -4.35
CA LYS A 13 4.47 8.20 -4.10
C LYS A 13 3.04 7.93 -3.64
N LEU A 14 2.47 8.78 -2.79
CA LEU A 14 1.07 8.67 -2.37
C LEU A 14 0.09 8.86 -3.54
N ALA A 15 0.41 9.77 -4.46
CA ALA A 15 -0.38 10.02 -5.66
C ALA A 15 -0.39 8.82 -6.63
N LEU A 16 0.58 7.91 -6.55
CA LEU A 16 0.57 6.64 -7.30
C LEU A 16 -0.29 5.56 -6.61
N ILE A 17 -0.32 5.51 -5.28
CA ILE A 17 -1.03 4.47 -4.53
C ILE A 17 -2.54 4.62 -4.65
N SER A 18 -3.07 5.84 -4.49
CA SER A 18 -4.52 6.09 -4.43
C SER A 18 -5.26 5.68 -5.72
N PRO A 19 -4.78 6.03 -6.94
CA PRO A 19 -5.38 5.55 -8.19
C PRO A 19 -5.30 4.03 -8.36
N THR A 20 -4.18 3.39 -8.01
CA THR A 20 -4.05 1.93 -8.09
C THR A 20 -5.05 1.21 -7.19
N LEU A 21 -5.25 1.69 -5.96
CA LEU A 21 -6.27 1.14 -5.04
C LEU A 21 -7.68 1.31 -5.59
N LYS A 22 -8.01 2.48 -6.15
CA LYS A 22 -9.32 2.71 -6.78
C LYS A 22 -9.57 1.78 -7.97
N ALA A 23 -8.55 1.54 -8.78
CA ALA A 23 -8.65 0.60 -9.91
C ALA A 23 -8.89 -0.84 -9.42
N ILE A 24 -8.19 -1.29 -8.38
CA ILE A 24 -8.44 -2.59 -7.74
C ILE A 24 -9.85 -2.66 -7.16
N GLU A 25 -10.32 -1.61 -6.49
CA GLU A 25 -11.69 -1.56 -5.92
C GLU A 25 -12.76 -1.68 -7.02
N PHE A 26 -12.55 -0.99 -8.14
CA PHE A 26 -13.48 -0.99 -9.28
C PHE A 26 -13.58 -2.37 -9.92
N GLY A 27 -12.47 -3.10 -9.95
CA GLY A 27 -12.37 -4.43 -10.55
C GLY A 27 -11.93 -4.38 -12.02
N GLY A 28 -11.88 -5.55 -12.64
CA GLY A 28 -11.41 -5.73 -14.00
C GLY A 28 -11.17 -7.21 -14.29
N ASP A 29 -10.54 -7.50 -15.42
CA ASP A 29 -10.09 -8.85 -15.72
C ASP A 29 -8.87 -9.24 -14.87
N GLN A 30 -8.66 -10.55 -14.72
CA GLN A 30 -7.66 -11.08 -13.80
C GLN A 30 -6.21 -10.67 -14.11
N PRO A 31 -5.75 -10.65 -15.38
CA PRO A 31 -4.42 -10.18 -15.72
C PRO A 31 -4.18 -8.73 -15.28
N TYR A 32 -5.13 -7.83 -15.57
CA TYR A 32 -5.06 -6.43 -15.16
C TYR A 32 -5.02 -6.26 -13.64
N LEU A 33 -5.87 -6.99 -12.91
CA LEU A 33 -5.89 -6.94 -11.45
C LEU A 33 -4.57 -7.44 -10.82
N ARG A 34 -3.93 -8.45 -11.42
CA ARG A 34 -2.60 -8.94 -11.00
C ARG A 34 -1.48 -7.94 -11.28
N GLU A 35 -1.56 -7.22 -12.40
CA GLU A 35 -0.65 -6.12 -12.70
C GLU A 35 -0.78 -5.00 -11.67
N LEU A 36 -2.01 -4.56 -11.37
CA LEU A 36 -2.28 -3.56 -10.34
C LEU A 36 -1.80 -4.00 -8.95
N GLN A 37 -1.96 -5.28 -8.58
CA GLN A 37 -1.44 -5.84 -7.34
C GLN A 37 0.10 -5.70 -7.27
N THR A 38 0.78 -5.94 -8.38
CA THR A 38 2.25 -5.83 -8.48
C THR A 38 2.70 -4.39 -8.34
N LEU A 39 2.04 -3.46 -9.04
CA LEU A 39 2.30 -2.02 -8.95
C LEU A 39 2.07 -1.50 -7.52
N LEU A 40 0.96 -1.89 -6.89
CA LEU A 40 0.66 -1.50 -5.51
C LEU A 40 1.77 -1.94 -4.55
N ARG A 41 2.24 -3.18 -4.66
CA ARG A 41 3.36 -3.68 -3.84
C ARG A 41 4.61 -2.81 -4.01
N GLN A 42 4.97 -2.49 -5.25
CA GLN A 42 6.14 -1.67 -5.56
C GLN A 42 6.00 -0.25 -5.00
N HIS A 43 4.83 0.37 -5.16
CA HIS A 43 4.57 1.72 -4.65
C HIS A 43 4.64 1.77 -3.12
N LEU A 44 3.96 0.82 -2.44
CA LEU A 44 4.00 0.71 -0.97
C LEU A 44 5.43 0.50 -0.46
N ALA A 45 6.17 -0.45 -1.06
CA ALA A 45 7.57 -0.71 -0.71
C ALA A 45 8.45 0.52 -0.91
N SER A 46 8.24 1.29 -1.99
CA SER A 46 9.00 2.49 -2.27
C SER A 46 8.67 3.67 -1.34
N LEU A 47 7.47 3.69 -0.76
CA LEU A 47 7.01 4.75 0.13
C LEU A 47 7.51 4.53 1.57
N VAL A 48 7.34 3.32 2.12
CA VAL A 48 7.69 3.02 3.52
C VAL A 48 9.19 3.16 3.84
N VAL A 49 10.06 3.04 2.83
CA VAL A 49 11.50 3.29 2.98
C VAL A 49 11.85 4.77 3.12
N LEU A 50 10.90 5.69 2.93
CA LEU A 50 11.05 7.14 3.15
C LEU A 50 10.76 7.54 4.61
N PHE A 51 10.25 6.61 5.43
CA PHE A 51 9.94 6.86 6.84
C PHE A 51 10.94 6.17 7.75
N GLU A 52 11.04 6.65 8.99
CA GLU A 52 11.71 5.94 10.08
C GLU A 52 11.04 4.58 10.32
N ARG A 53 11.69 3.71 11.10
CA ARG A 53 11.08 2.43 11.47
C ARG A 53 9.87 2.71 12.35
N ASP A 54 8.71 2.26 11.90
CA ASP A 54 7.43 2.45 12.59
C ASP A 54 6.60 1.16 12.38
N PRO A 55 6.51 0.30 13.41
CA PRO A 55 5.76 -0.96 13.33
C PRO A 55 4.27 -0.75 13.02
N GLY A 56 3.69 0.38 13.42
CA GLY A 56 2.30 0.71 13.13
C GLY A 56 2.08 1.04 11.66
N LEU A 57 3.03 1.75 11.04
CA LEU A 57 3.02 1.99 9.60
C LEU A 57 3.27 0.69 8.82
N ASP A 58 4.21 -0.14 9.27
CA ASP A 58 4.53 -1.43 8.64
C ASP A 58 3.29 -2.35 8.64
N ALA A 59 2.60 -2.47 9.78
CA ALA A 59 1.36 -3.24 9.90
C ALA A 59 0.24 -2.69 9.01
N ALA A 60 0.01 -1.37 9.03
CA ALA A 60 -1.03 -0.75 8.18
C ALA A 60 -0.74 -0.91 6.68
N THR A 61 0.54 -0.92 6.29
CA THR A 61 0.97 -1.17 4.91
C THR A 61 0.69 -2.61 4.49
N ALA A 62 1.03 -3.58 5.35
CA ALA A 62 0.76 -4.99 5.12
C ALA A 62 -0.75 -5.27 5.03
N ASP A 63 -1.54 -4.70 5.95
CA ASP A 63 -3.01 -4.82 5.97
C ASP A 63 -3.64 -4.25 4.69
N LEU A 64 -3.18 -3.08 4.24
CA LEU A 64 -3.65 -2.47 3.00
C LEU A 64 -3.38 -3.35 1.79
N TYR A 65 -2.17 -3.90 1.70
CA TYR A 65 -1.80 -4.81 0.61
C TYR A 65 -2.62 -6.10 0.65
N ALA A 66 -2.78 -6.70 1.83
CA ALA A 66 -3.57 -7.93 2.00
C ALA A 66 -5.05 -7.72 1.63
N ALA A 67 -5.65 -6.59 2.01
CA ALA A 67 -7.02 -6.25 1.64
C ALA A 67 -7.19 -6.08 0.11
N ALA A 68 -6.21 -5.45 -0.55
CA ALA A 68 -6.19 -5.34 -2.02
C ALA A 68 -6.01 -6.70 -2.70
N ALA A 69 -5.07 -7.52 -2.21
CA ALA A 69 -4.82 -8.87 -2.71
C ALA A 69 -6.06 -9.76 -2.60
N ALA A 70 -6.82 -9.65 -1.50
CA ALA A 70 -8.05 -10.41 -1.32
C ALA A 70 -9.13 -10.10 -2.37
N ILE A 71 -9.17 -8.88 -2.91
CA ILE A 71 -10.06 -8.50 -4.03
C ILE A 71 -9.53 -9.10 -5.34
N VAL A 72 -8.23 -8.99 -5.61
CA VAL A 72 -7.59 -9.55 -6.81
C VAL A 72 -7.73 -11.08 -6.88
N GLN A 73 -7.72 -11.76 -5.74
CA GLN A 73 -7.86 -13.22 -5.67
C GLN A 73 -9.33 -13.70 -5.78
N ASP A 74 -10.32 -12.80 -5.66
CA ASP A 74 -11.75 -13.15 -5.59
C ASP A 74 -12.38 -13.60 -6.92
N THR A 75 -11.62 -13.62 -8.02
CA THR A 75 -12.13 -13.98 -9.35
C THR A 75 -12.36 -15.47 -9.56
N THR A 76 -11.95 -16.34 -8.63
CA THR A 76 -11.99 -17.80 -8.83
C THR A 76 -12.67 -18.60 -7.73
N LEU A 77 -12.79 -18.06 -6.51
CA LEU A 77 -13.37 -18.75 -5.36
C LEU A 77 -14.18 -17.76 -4.53
N ALA A 78 -15.51 -17.88 -4.57
CA ALA A 78 -16.50 -17.05 -3.88
C ALA A 78 -16.42 -17.14 -2.34
N SER A 79 -15.26 -16.80 -1.76
CA SER A 79 -14.94 -17.01 -0.35
C SER A 79 -15.51 -15.91 0.56
N GLN A 80 -15.73 -14.70 0.06
CA GLN A 80 -16.52 -13.65 0.72
C GLN A 80 -17.23 -12.77 -0.30
N PRO A 81 -18.37 -12.14 0.05
CA PRO A 81 -19.01 -11.16 -0.83
C PRO A 81 -18.07 -9.99 -1.14
N LEU A 82 -17.94 -9.64 -2.42
CA LEU A 82 -17.11 -8.52 -2.91
C LEU A 82 -17.33 -7.21 -2.13
N ALA A 83 -18.57 -6.95 -1.70
CA ALA A 83 -18.92 -5.78 -0.88
C ALA A 83 -18.15 -5.73 0.45
N ARG A 84 -17.97 -6.88 1.12
CA ARG A 84 -17.20 -6.96 2.37
C ARG A 84 -15.73 -6.66 2.14
N LYS A 85 -15.15 -7.21 1.06
CA LYS A 85 -13.75 -7.00 0.70
C LYS A 85 -13.47 -5.52 0.36
N ARG A 86 -14.36 -4.88 -0.40
CA ARG A 86 -14.30 -3.43 -0.68
C ARG A 86 -14.36 -2.59 0.60
N ARG A 87 -15.22 -2.95 1.55
CA ARG A 87 -15.28 -2.27 2.86
C ARG A 87 -13.96 -2.41 3.62
N LEU A 88 -13.41 -3.62 3.69
CA LEU A 88 -12.13 -3.87 4.36
C LEU A 88 -10.97 -3.10 3.70
N LEU A 89 -10.95 -3.01 2.37
CA LEU A 89 -9.97 -2.19 1.64
C LEU A 89 -10.05 -0.71 2.06
N LYS A 90 -11.27 -0.14 2.16
CA LYS A 90 -11.46 1.26 2.58
C LYS A 90 -10.99 1.51 4.01
N GLU A 91 -11.32 0.60 4.93
CA GLU A 91 -10.86 0.70 6.31
C GLU A 91 -9.33 0.60 6.42
N ALA A 92 -8.72 -0.33 5.69
CA ALA A 92 -7.27 -0.46 5.65
C ALA A 92 -6.60 0.79 5.04
N GLN A 93 -7.19 1.36 3.99
CA GLN A 93 -6.72 2.61 3.38
C GLN A 93 -6.81 3.79 4.36
N ALA A 94 -7.90 3.92 5.11
CA ALA A 94 -8.05 4.97 6.11
C ALA A 94 -6.98 4.85 7.22
N ARG A 95 -6.80 3.64 7.79
CA ARG A 95 -5.76 3.38 8.79
C ARG A 95 -4.35 3.65 8.26
N PHE A 96 -4.09 3.27 7.01
CA PHE A 96 -2.82 3.57 6.34
C PHE A 96 -2.58 5.08 6.22
N GLN A 97 -3.58 5.85 5.81
CA GLN A 97 -3.49 7.31 5.72
C GLN A 97 -3.23 7.96 7.07
N GLU A 98 -3.93 7.51 8.13
CA GLU A 98 -3.70 7.98 9.51
C GLU A 98 -2.26 7.70 9.95
N ARG A 99 -1.73 6.49 9.68
CA ARG A 99 -0.36 6.12 10.02
C ARG A 99 0.68 6.91 9.24
N ILE A 100 0.47 7.14 7.95
CA ILE A 100 1.35 7.98 7.13
C ILE A 100 1.40 9.41 7.66
N ALA A 101 0.26 9.98 8.04
CA ALA A 101 0.21 11.35 8.57
C ALA A 101 0.94 11.51 9.92
N ALA A 102 1.02 10.44 10.72
CA ALA A 102 1.71 10.42 12.00
C ALA A 102 3.18 9.95 11.91
N ALA A 103 3.58 9.33 10.80
CA ALA A 103 4.90 8.72 10.64
C ALA A 103 6.00 9.79 10.48
N ARG A 104 7.19 9.47 10.99
CA ARG A 104 8.35 10.36 10.90
C ARG A 104 9.11 10.15 9.58
N PRO A 105 9.27 11.18 8.73
CA PRO A 105 10.08 11.08 7.52
C PRO A 105 11.56 10.89 7.88
N ASN A 106 12.31 9.98 7.23
CA ASN A 106 13.70 9.65 7.63
C ASN A 106 14.78 10.57 7.07
N GLY A 107 14.39 11.69 6.45
CA GLY A 107 15.22 12.87 6.25
C GLY A 107 16.51 12.72 5.44
N ARG A 108 16.70 11.59 4.70
CA ARG A 108 17.75 11.28 3.67
C ARG A 108 18.46 9.92 3.82
N ARG A 109 18.20 9.10 4.85
CA ARG A 109 18.83 7.77 4.97
C ARG A 109 17.92 6.67 4.43
N ALA A 110 17.99 6.43 3.12
CA ALA A 110 17.49 5.19 2.52
C ALA A 110 18.39 4.01 2.94
N CYS A 111 18.26 3.55 4.18
CA CYS A 111 18.94 2.34 4.65
C CYS A 111 17.88 1.34 5.13
N ALA A 112 17.07 0.86 4.18
CA ALA A 112 15.94 -0.01 4.48
C ALA A 112 15.80 -1.17 3.47
N ALA A 113 16.93 -1.71 2.98
CA ALA A 113 16.92 -2.88 2.10
C ALA A 113 16.20 -4.09 2.73
N TRP A 114 16.24 -4.22 4.08
CA TRP A 114 15.54 -5.28 4.82
C TRP A 114 14.01 -5.13 4.82
N ARG A 115 13.48 -3.91 4.62
CA ARG A 115 12.05 -3.61 4.76
C ARG A 115 11.22 -4.11 3.57
N GLN A 116 11.81 -4.24 2.38
CA GLN A 116 11.10 -4.69 1.18
C GLN A 116 10.74 -6.18 1.19
N SER A 117 11.55 -7.00 1.88
CA SER A 117 11.41 -8.45 1.88
C SER A 117 10.38 -8.95 2.90
N GLU A 118 10.24 -8.31 4.07
CA GLU A 118 9.41 -8.82 5.17
C GLU A 118 7.95 -8.35 5.15
N LEU A 119 7.66 -7.17 4.58
CA LEU A 119 6.33 -6.55 4.66
C LEU A 119 5.20 -7.32 3.98
N PHE A 120 5.52 -8.13 2.98
CA PHE A 120 4.52 -8.77 2.11
C PHE A 120 4.58 -10.31 2.15
N LEU A 121 5.26 -10.91 3.14
CA LEU A 121 5.45 -12.36 3.22
C LEU A 121 4.14 -13.15 3.45
N ALA A 122 3.05 -12.47 3.81
CA ALA A 122 1.79 -13.10 4.22
C ALA A 122 0.61 -12.90 3.24
N ALA A 123 0.81 -12.33 2.04
CA ALA A 123 -0.26 -11.88 1.14
C ALA A 123 -0.21 -12.46 -0.28
#